data_AF-A0A3B5Q0A3-F1
#
_entry.id   AF-A0A3B5Q0A3-F1
#
_cell.length_a   1.000
_cell.length_b   1.000
_cell.length_c   1.000
_cell.angle_alpha   90.00
_cell.angle_beta   90.00
_cell.angle_gamma   90.00
#
_symmetry.space_group_name_H-M   'P 1'
#
loop_
_entity.id
_entity.type
_entity.pdbx_description
1 polymer ?
#
loop_
_entity_poly.entity_id
_entity_poly.type
_entity_poly.pdbx_seq_one_letter_code
_entity_poly.pdbx_strand_id
1 'polypeptide(L)'
;MSEPGKLKQKISVWLEDYWNITDLVAISVFLLGLLLRLQGEPSMGYGRVIYCVDIIFWYIRVLDIFGVNKYLGPYVMMIGKMMIDMLYFVVIMLVVLMSFGVARQAILHPDEEPTWRLARNIFYMPYWMIYGEVFADSIDRKTSVHSKPSVNLPSKLPPCIPGAWLTPAIMACYLLVANILLVNLLIAVFNNTFFEVKSISNQVWKFQRYQLIMTFHDRPILPPPLIVFPHIYIALKRLCCTCSKTHETVSACSSGPAEGE
;
A
#
# COMPACT_ATOMS: atom_id res chain seq x y z
N MET A 1 23.01 -15.77 17.46
CA MET A 1 21.60 -16.19 17.59
C MET A 1 21.50 -17.61 17.06
N SER A 2 21.04 -18.55 17.88
CA SER A 2 20.91 -19.97 17.52
C SER A 2 19.88 -20.14 16.39
N GLU A 3 20.26 -20.83 15.32
CA GLU A 3 19.40 -21.05 14.16
C GLU A 3 18.20 -21.92 14.56
N PRO A 4 16.95 -21.49 14.30
CA PRO A 4 15.78 -22.26 14.73
C PRO A 4 15.67 -23.56 13.92
N GLY A 5 15.62 -24.70 14.62
CA GLY A 5 15.61 -26.03 14.01
C GLY A 5 14.30 -26.45 13.33
N LYS A 6 13.18 -25.73 13.56
CA LYS A 6 11.85 -26.06 13.01
C LYS A 6 11.47 -25.11 11.87
N LEU A 7 10.99 -25.65 10.74
CA LEU A 7 10.56 -24.87 9.57
C LEU A 7 9.48 -23.83 9.90
N LYS A 8 8.53 -24.17 10.78
CA LYS A 8 7.48 -23.23 11.22
C LYS A 8 8.07 -21.97 11.87
N GLN A 9 9.13 -22.13 12.66
CA GLN A 9 9.79 -21.01 13.33
C GLN A 9 10.56 -20.14 12.33
N LYS A 10 11.19 -20.75 11.31
CA LYS A 10 11.81 -20.00 10.20
C LYS A 10 10.79 -19.18 9.42
N ILE A 11 9.62 -19.73 9.11
CA ILE A 11 8.53 -19.00 8.42
C ILE A 11 7.99 -17.88 9.30
N SER A 12 7.78 -18.13 10.59
CA SER A 12 7.30 -17.10 11.53
C SER A 12 8.25 -15.91 11.59
N VAL A 13 9.56 -16.14 11.73
CA VAL A 13 10.58 -15.08 11.74
C VAL A 13 10.64 -14.36 10.40
N TRP A 14 10.49 -15.08 9.29
CA TRP A 14 10.49 -14.47 7.96
C TRP A 14 9.29 -13.52 7.76
N LEU A 15 8.11 -13.87 8.30
CA LEU A 15 6.90 -13.06 8.25
C LEU A 15 6.89 -11.86 9.21
N GLU A 16 7.86 -11.72 10.12
CA GLU A 16 7.95 -10.54 10.99
C GLU A 16 8.48 -9.30 10.24
N ASP A 17 9.17 -9.49 9.12
CA ASP A 17 9.71 -8.39 8.32
C ASP A 17 8.65 -7.86 7.33
N TYR A 18 8.31 -6.58 7.45
CA TYR A 18 7.33 -5.89 6.61
C TYR A 18 7.67 -5.97 5.11
N TRP A 19 8.96 -5.96 4.75
CA TRP A 19 9.37 -6.04 3.35
C TRP A 19 9.12 -7.43 2.77
N ASN A 20 9.34 -8.47 3.56
CA ASN A 20 9.06 -9.86 3.16
C ASN A 20 7.55 -10.10 2.98
N ILE A 21 6.71 -9.54 3.86
CA ILE A 21 5.25 -9.58 3.69
C ILE A 21 4.84 -8.88 2.38
N THR A 22 5.41 -7.70 2.11
CA THR A 22 5.11 -6.93 0.89
C THR A 22 5.53 -7.69 -0.37
N ASP A 23 6.71 -8.32 -0.36
CA ASP A 23 7.19 -9.18 -1.45
C ASP A 23 6.28 -10.39 -1.66
N LEU A 24 5.81 -11.03 -0.58
CA LEU A 24 4.85 -12.14 -0.67
C LEU A 24 3.55 -11.70 -1.35
N VAL A 25 3.02 -10.55 -0.95
CA VAL A 25 1.81 -9.97 -1.54
C VAL A 25 2.03 -9.67 -3.01
N ALA A 26 3.12 -8.98 -3.37
CA ALA A 26 3.45 -8.66 -4.76
C ALA A 26 3.56 -9.92 -5.64
N ILE A 27 4.30 -10.94 -5.19
CA ILE A 27 4.44 -12.19 -5.94
C ILE A 27 3.09 -12.90 -6.06
N SER A 28 2.27 -12.93 -5.00
CA SER A 28 0.95 -13.56 -5.05
C SER A 28 -0.01 -12.86 -6.02
N VAL A 29 0.00 -11.52 -6.06
CA VAL A 29 -0.82 -10.71 -6.96
C VAL A 29 -0.35 -10.86 -8.40
N PHE A 30 0.97 -10.91 -8.63
CA PHE A 30 1.54 -11.20 -9.95
C PHE A 30 1.13 -12.59 -10.47
N LEU A 31 1.21 -13.62 -9.62
CA LEU A 31 0.78 -14.98 -10.00
C LEU A 31 -0.72 -15.06 -10.26
N LEU A 32 -1.55 -14.36 -9.46
CA LEU A 32 -2.98 -14.26 -9.70
C LEU A 32 -3.28 -13.59 -11.05
N GLY A 33 -2.58 -12.49 -11.36
CA GLY A 33 -2.66 -11.81 -12.65
C GLY A 33 -2.25 -12.72 -13.81
N LEU A 34 -1.22 -13.55 -13.62
CA LEU A 34 -0.77 -14.53 -14.62
C LEU A 34 -1.82 -15.61 -14.87
N LEU A 35 -2.37 -16.20 -13.81
CA LEU A 35 -3.40 -17.24 -13.90
C LEU A 35 -4.66 -16.74 -14.62
N LEU A 36 -5.12 -15.54 -14.29
CA LEU A 36 -6.28 -14.91 -14.94
C LEU A 36 -6.00 -14.56 -16.41
N ARG A 37 -4.74 -14.29 -16.76
CA ARG A 37 -4.33 -14.00 -18.13
C ARG A 37 -4.17 -15.27 -19.00
N LEU A 38 -3.94 -16.42 -18.38
CA LEU A 38 -3.91 -17.72 -19.07
C LEU A 38 -5.32 -18.24 -19.39
N GLN A 39 -6.36 -17.66 -18.77
CA GLN A 39 -7.77 -17.97 -19.06
C GLN A 39 -8.29 -17.09 -20.22
N GLY A 40 -9.32 -17.56 -20.93
CA GLY A 40 -9.93 -16.83 -22.06
C GLY A 40 -10.65 -15.53 -21.67
N GLU A 41 -11.30 -14.86 -22.64
CA GLU A 41 -12.17 -13.70 -22.37
C GLU A 41 -13.37 -14.12 -21.50
N PRO A 42 -13.73 -13.39 -20.42
CA PRO A 42 -13.36 -12.02 -20.03
C PRO A 42 -12.24 -11.87 -18.96
N SER A 43 -11.71 -12.99 -18.43
CA SER A 43 -10.68 -13.00 -17.37
C SER A 43 -9.37 -12.30 -17.76
N MET A 44 -9.04 -12.31 -19.06
CA MET A 44 -7.85 -11.66 -19.59
C MET A 44 -7.81 -10.15 -19.32
N GLY A 45 -8.95 -9.47 -19.40
CA GLY A 45 -9.07 -8.04 -19.10
C GLY A 45 -8.77 -7.73 -17.63
N TYR A 46 -9.26 -8.55 -16.71
CA TYR A 46 -8.98 -8.43 -15.28
C TYR A 46 -7.49 -8.66 -14.97
N GLY A 47 -6.86 -9.65 -15.62
CA GLY A 47 -5.42 -9.90 -15.48
C GLY A 47 -4.56 -8.70 -15.88
N ARG A 48 -4.93 -7.97 -16.94
CA ARG A 48 -4.25 -6.72 -17.34
C ARG A 48 -4.33 -5.65 -16.25
N VAL A 49 -5.52 -5.43 -15.68
CA VAL A 49 -5.73 -4.42 -14.63
C VAL A 49 -4.93 -4.77 -13.37
N ILE A 50 -4.90 -6.06 -13.00
CA ILE A 50 -4.10 -6.54 -11.86
C ILE A 50 -2.63 -6.21 -12.06
N TYR A 51 -2.06 -6.44 -13.25
CA TYR A 51 -0.66 -6.07 -13.52
C TYR A 51 -0.39 -4.56 -13.48
N CYS A 52 -1.35 -3.73 -13.89
CA CYS A 52 -1.21 -2.28 -13.76
C CYS A 52 -1.15 -1.83 -12.30
N VAL A 53 -1.80 -2.55 -11.38
CA VAL A 53 -1.70 -2.29 -9.94
C VAL A 53 -0.44 -2.93 -9.36
N ASP A 54 -0.08 -4.12 -9.83
CA ASP A 54 1.07 -4.90 -9.36
C ASP A 54 2.41 -4.15 -9.48
N ILE A 55 2.60 -3.40 -10.57
CA ILE A 55 3.82 -2.58 -10.77
C ILE A 55 4.07 -1.58 -9.64
N ILE A 56 3.02 -1.12 -8.94
CA ILE A 56 3.14 -0.21 -7.80
C ILE A 56 3.89 -0.90 -6.65
N PHE A 57 3.58 -2.17 -6.37
CA PHE A 57 4.28 -2.93 -5.33
C PHE A 57 5.77 -3.13 -5.67
N TRP A 58 6.08 -3.39 -6.95
CA TRP A 58 7.48 -3.46 -7.41
C TRP A 58 8.22 -2.14 -7.28
N TYR A 59 7.56 -0.99 -7.50
CA TYR A 59 8.16 0.32 -7.24
C TYR A 59 8.36 0.61 -5.75
N ILE A 60 7.43 0.18 -4.89
CA ILE A 60 7.63 0.24 -3.43
C ILE A 60 8.86 -0.59 -3.04
N ARG A 61 9.05 -1.77 -3.66
CA ARG A 61 10.23 -2.63 -3.41
C ARG A 61 11.55 -1.95 -3.79
N VAL A 62 11.57 -1.10 -4.81
CA VAL A 62 12.76 -0.31 -5.17
C VAL A 62 13.18 0.65 -4.04
N LEU A 63 12.23 1.12 -3.21
CA LEU A 63 12.55 1.98 -2.07
C LEU A 63 13.40 1.27 -1.01
N ASP A 64 13.23 -0.05 -0.82
CA ASP A 64 14.07 -0.83 0.12
C ASP A 64 15.52 -0.87 -0.35
N ILE A 65 15.73 -1.02 -1.67
CA ILE A 65 17.07 -0.99 -2.28
C ILE A 65 17.72 0.38 -2.08
N PHE A 66 16.95 1.47 -2.24
CA PHE A 66 17.43 2.82 -1.94
C PHE A 66 17.64 3.06 -0.44
N GLY A 67 16.94 2.32 0.43
CA GLY A 67 17.09 2.28 1.88
C GLY A 67 18.53 2.05 2.35
N VAL A 68 19.33 1.37 1.54
CA VAL A 68 20.73 1.04 1.83
C VAL A 68 21.68 2.23 1.64
N ASN A 69 21.33 3.15 0.75
CA ASN A 69 22.20 4.26 0.37
C ASN A 69 22.41 5.20 1.58
N LYS A 70 23.64 5.67 1.79
CA LYS A 70 24.00 6.64 2.84
C LYS A 70 23.13 7.89 2.83
N TYR A 71 22.75 8.34 1.65
CA TYR A 71 21.98 9.57 1.50
C TYR A 71 20.48 9.32 1.50
N LEU A 72 19.99 8.29 0.79
CA LEU A 72 18.55 8.03 0.62
C LEU A 72 17.94 7.19 1.76
N GLY A 73 18.74 6.32 2.40
CA GLY A 73 18.30 5.45 3.47
C GLY A 73 17.62 6.16 4.64
N PRO A 74 18.24 7.18 5.21
CA PRO A 74 17.62 8.04 6.21
C PRO A 74 16.24 8.58 5.81
N TYR A 75 16.06 9.02 4.55
CA TYR A 75 14.79 9.58 4.10
C TYR A 75 13.71 8.51 3.94
N VAL A 76 14.05 7.32 3.42
CA VAL A 76 13.10 6.19 3.34
C VAL A 76 12.65 5.78 4.75
N MET A 77 13.57 5.75 5.72
CA MET A 77 13.25 5.46 7.12
C MET A 77 12.38 6.54 7.79
N MET A 78 12.61 7.82 7.46
CA MET A 78 11.75 8.92 7.92
C MET A 78 10.33 8.76 7.41
N ILE A 79 10.16 8.52 6.10
CA ILE A 79 8.84 8.30 5.49
C ILE A 79 8.13 7.13 6.16
N GLY A 80 8.82 6.01 6.37
CA GLY A 80 8.24 4.83 7.02
C GLY A 80 7.75 5.09 8.46
N LYS A 81 8.50 5.87 9.25
CA LYS A 81 8.08 6.24 10.61
C LYS A 81 6.91 7.23 10.60
N MET A 82 6.99 8.26 9.76
CA MET A 82 5.94 9.29 9.63
C MET A 82 4.59 8.72 9.18
N MET A 83 4.59 7.62 8.41
CA MET A 83 3.37 6.93 7.98
C MET A 83 2.51 6.45 9.16
N ILE A 84 3.12 6.06 10.28
CA ILE A 84 2.38 5.62 11.48
C ILE A 84 1.67 6.81 12.13
N ASP A 85 2.38 7.94 12.28
CA ASP A 85 1.79 9.17 12.82
C ASP A 85 0.69 9.71 11.91
N MET A 86 0.89 9.60 10.59
CA MET A 86 -0.10 9.95 9.58
C MET A 86 -1.39 9.12 9.73
N LEU A 87 -1.30 7.83 10.05
CA LEU A 87 -2.48 6.96 10.16
C LEU A 87 -3.47 7.48 11.23
N TYR A 88 -2.97 7.87 12.41
CA TYR A 88 -3.82 8.42 13.47
C TYR A 88 -4.50 9.72 13.02
N PHE A 89 -3.76 10.57 12.33
CA PHE A 89 -4.29 11.83 11.81
C PHE A 89 -5.34 11.61 10.71
N VAL A 90 -5.11 10.64 9.81
CA VAL A 90 -6.07 10.26 8.76
C VAL A 90 -7.40 9.79 9.37
N VAL A 91 -7.38 9.11 10.51
CA VAL A 91 -8.61 8.73 11.23
C VAL A 91 -9.40 9.97 11.67
N ILE A 92 -8.73 10.97 12.27
CA ILE A 92 -9.37 12.23 12.68
C ILE A 92 -9.94 12.97 11.46
N MET A 93 -9.16 13.05 10.38
CA MET A 93 -9.57 13.66 9.12
C MET A 93 -10.80 12.96 8.53
N LEU A 94 -10.87 11.63 8.59
CA LEU A 94 -12.01 10.85 8.12
C LEU A 94 -13.29 11.15 8.91
N VAL A 95 -13.19 11.35 10.24
CA VAL A 95 -14.34 11.75 11.07
C VAL A 95 -14.87 13.12 10.64
N VAL A 96 -14.00 14.10 10.46
CA VAL A 96 -14.39 15.45 10.01
C VAL A 96 -14.97 15.41 8.59
N LEU A 97 -14.33 14.67 7.70
CA LEU A 97 -14.77 14.47 6.32
C LEU A 97 -16.17 13.83 6.26
N MET A 98 -16.41 12.76 7.03
CA MET A 98 -17.69 12.09 7.10
C MET A 98 -18.80 12.98 7.65
N SER A 99 -18.50 13.78 8.68
CA SER A 99 -19.48 14.69 9.28
C SER A 99 -20.03 15.69 8.26
N PHE A 100 -19.16 16.30 7.46
CA PHE A 100 -19.56 17.22 6.38
C PHE A 100 -20.16 16.47 5.18
N GLY A 101 -19.55 15.36 4.77
CA GLY A 101 -19.96 14.57 3.60
C GLY A 101 -21.37 14.01 3.71
N VAL A 102 -21.77 13.54 4.89
CA VAL A 102 -23.14 13.05 5.14
C VAL A 102 -24.11 14.23 5.24
N ALA A 103 -23.76 15.27 6.00
CA ALA A 103 -24.63 16.43 6.18
C ALA A 103 -24.97 17.12 4.85
N ARG A 104 -23.98 17.36 3.99
CA ARG A 104 -24.19 17.99 2.68
C ARG A 104 -25.07 17.14 1.76
N GLN A 105 -24.85 15.82 1.72
CA GLN A 105 -25.57 14.93 0.81
C GLN A 105 -27.04 14.81 1.24
N ALA A 106 -27.28 14.68 2.55
CA ALA A 106 -28.63 14.62 3.11
C ALA A 106 -29.43 15.92 2.89
N ILE A 107 -28.77 17.08 2.94
CA ILE A 107 -29.45 18.38 2.72
C ILE A 107 -29.69 18.63 1.23
N LEU A 108 -28.74 18.33 0.34
CA LEU A 108 -28.84 18.69 -1.10
C LEU A 108 -29.69 17.71 -1.92
N HIS A 109 -29.80 16.45 -1.48
CA HIS A 109 -30.48 15.38 -2.19
C HIS A 109 -31.40 14.60 -1.24
N PRO A 110 -32.55 15.19 -0.85
CA PRO A 110 -33.53 14.47 -0.05
C PRO A 110 -34.07 13.27 -0.86
N ASP A 111 -34.26 12.14 -0.18
CA ASP A 111 -34.87 10.91 -0.71
C ASP A 111 -34.10 10.22 -1.86
N GLU A 112 -32.77 10.37 -1.91
CA GLU A 112 -31.93 9.63 -2.86
C GLU A 112 -31.76 8.16 -2.44
N GLU A 113 -31.99 7.23 -3.39
CA GLU A 113 -31.89 5.79 -3.10
C GLU A 113 -30.46 5.36 -2.73
N PRO A 114 -30.30 4.38 -1.82
CA PRO A 114 -29.00 3.91 -1.38
C PRO A 114 -28.26 3.22 -2.53
N THR A 115 -27.30 3.93 -3.13
CA THR A 115 -26.44 3.41 -4.20
C THR A 115 -24.96 3.58 -3.88
N TRP A 116 -24.09 2.77 -4.48
CA TRP A 116 -22.63 2.93 -4.36
C TRP A 116 -22.13 4.30 -4.83
N ARG A 117 -22.89 4.98 -5.71
CA ARG A 117 -22.58 6.34 -6.16
C ARG A 117 -22.80 7.35 -5.05
N LEU A 118 -23.86 7.19 -4.25
CA LEU A 118 -24.14 8.01 -3.08
C LEU A 118 -22.99 7.94 -2.08
N ALA A 119 -22.58 6.71 -1.72
CA ALA A 119 -21.44 6.48 -0.82
C ALA A 119 -20.16 7.14 -1.37
N ARG A 120 -19.85 6.94 -2.66
CA ARG A 120 -18.70 7.60 -3.30
C ARG A 120 -18.79 9.12 -3.21
N ASN A 121 -19.96 9.71 -3.45
CA ASN A 121 -20.13 11.17 -3.40
C ASN A 121 -19.91 11.72 -1.99
N ILE A 122 -20.36 11.01 -0.94
CA ILE A 122 -20.16 11.40 0.46
C ILE A 122 -18.66 11.57 0.77
N PHE A 123 -17.79 10.66 0.28
CA PHE A 123 -16.36 10.73 0.55
C PHE A 123 -15.57 11.57 -0.46
N TYR A 124 -15.85 11.40 -1.75
CA TYR A 124 -15.00 11.87 -2.83
C TYR A 124 -14.94 13.40 -2.90
N MET A 125 -16.08 14.10 -2.92
CA MET A 125 -16.03 15.56 -3.06
C MET A 125 -15.38 16.24 -1.85
N PRO A 126 -15.76 15.92 -0.59
CA PRO A 126 -15.08 16.47 0.58
C PRO A 126 -13.57 16.20 0.62
N TYR A 127 -13.14 15.03 0.16
CA TYR A 127 -11.73 14.68 0.06
C TYR A 127 -10.96 15.65 -0.87
N TRP A 128 -11.46 15.90 -2.08
CA TRP A 128 -10.83 16.84 -3.02
C TRP A 128 -10.80 18.28 -2.52
N MET A 129 -11.79 18.67 -1.70
CA MET A 129 -11.81 19.99 -1.07
C MET A 129 -10.66 20.23 -0.08
N ILE A 130 -10.05 19.17 0.47
CA ILE A 130 -8.84 19.29 1.30
C ILE A 130 -7.66 19.79 0.47
N TYR A 131 -7.61 19.38 -0.81
CA TYR A 131 -6.56 19.76 -1.76
C TYR A 131 -6.84 21.08 -2.48
N GLY A 132 -7.92 21.79 -2.14
CA GLY A 132 -8.24 23.12 -2.67
C GLY A 132 -9.27 23.13 -3.80
N GLU A 133 -9.80 21.98 -4.22
CA GLU A 133 -10.91 21.93 -5.18
C GLU A 133 -12.23 22.29 -4.48
N VAL A 134 -12.69 23.53 -4.64
CA VAL A 134 -13.92 24.00 -3.99
C VAL A 134 -15.11 23.85 -4.94
N PHE A 135 -15.99 22.88 -4.68
CA PHE A 135 -17.21 22.67 -5.46
C PHE A 135 -18.35 23.63 -5.08
N ALA A 136 -18.06 24.93 -5.03
CA ALA A 136 -18.99 25.96 -4.59
C ALA A 136 -20.30 25.94 -5.41
N ASP A 137 -20.21 25.82 -6.74
CA ASP A 137 -21.38 25.81 -7.62
C ASP A 137 -22.33 24.62 -7.40
N SER A 138 -21.81 23.51 -6.87
CA SER A 138 -22.61 22.32 -6.57
C SER A 138 -23.29 22.39 -5.20
N ILE A 139 -22.73 23.17 -4.29
CA ILE A 139 -23.17 23.28 -2.88
C ILE A 139 -24.05 24.51 -2.68
N ASP A 140 -23.63 25.65 -3.20
CA ASP A 140 -24.43 26.87 -3.29
C ASP A 140 -25.14 26.89 -4.64
N ARG A 141 -26.21 26.10 -4.72
CA ARG A 141 -27.12 26.17 -5.87
C ARG A 141 -27.72 27.56 -5.86
N LYS A 142 -27.22 28.47 -6.71
CA LYS A 142 -27.84 29.78 -6.94
C LYS A 142 -29.31 29.55 -7.18
N THR A 143 -30.12 29.79 -6.15
CA THR A 143 -31.58 29.85 -6.28
C THR A 143 -31.81 30.83 -7.41
N SER A 144 -32.53 30.40 -8.45
CA SER A 144 -32.84 31.20 -9.64
C SER A 144 -33.81 32.35 -9.30
N VAL A 145 -33.43 33.18 -8.33
CA VAL A 145 -34.04 34.45 -8.00
C VAL A 145 -33.34 35.57 -8.81
N HIS A 146 -32.17 35.31 -9.40
CA HIS A 146 -31.43 36.28 -10.23
C HIS A 146 -31.19 35.90 -11.70
N SER A 147 -31.61 34.73 -12.15
CA SER A 147 -31.67 34.45 -13.59
C SER A 147 -32.99 34.98 -14.13
N LYS A 148 -32.94 36.05 -14.95
CA LYS A 148 -34.08 36.51 -15.75
C LYS A 148 -34.71 35.28 -16.43
N PRO A 149 -36.05 35.12 -16.41
CA PRO A 149 -36.66 34.01 -17.10
C PRO A 149 -36.36 34.16 -18.59
N SER A 150 -35.58 33.24 -19.16
CA SER A 150 -35.53 33.08 -20.60
C SER A 150 -36.90 32.55 -21.03
N VAL A 151 -37.68 33.47 -21.59
CA VAL A 151 -38.93 33.22 -22.30
C VAL A 151 -38.67 32.07 -23.27
N ASN A 152 -39.41 30.95 -23.13
CA ASN A 152 -39.48 29.76 -24.02
C ASN A 152 -38.94 28.40 -23.51
N LEU A 153 -38.79 28.16 -22.21
CA LEU A 153 -38.68 26.78 -21.69
C LEU A 153 -39.62 26.61 -20.49
N PRO A 154 -40.34 25.48 -20.33
CA PRO A 154 -41.10 25.22 -19.10
C PRO A 154 -40.10 25.13 -17.96
N SER A 155 -39.91 26.25 -17.27
CA SER A 155 -39.04 26.41 -16.13
C SER A 155 -39.64 25.65 -14.95
N LYS A 156 -39.37 24.35 -14.88
CA LYS A 156 -39.35 23.66 -13.58
C LYS A 156 -38.29 24.36 -12.74
N LEU A 157 -38.71 25.34 -11.94
CA LEU A 157 -37.90 25.89 -10.86
C LEU A 157 -37.39 24.69 -10.04
N PRO A 158 -36.08 24.62 -9.73
CA PRO A 158 -35.59 23.58 -8.85
C PRO A 158 -36.35 23.68 -7.51
N PRO A 159 -36.76 22.55 -6.91
CA PRO A 159 -37.49 22.58 -5.64
C PRO A 159 -36.65 23.31 -4.58
N CYS A 160 -37.28 24.25 -3.88
CA CYS A 160 -36.67 24.97 -2.78
C CYS A 160 -36.40 23.97 -1.65
N ILE A 161 -35.14 23.62 -1.41
CA ILE A 161 -34.79 22.67 -0.35
C ILE A 161 -34.64 23.43 0.98
N PRO A 162 -35.41 23.08 2.03
CA PRO A 162 -35.21 23.65 3.35
C PRO A 162 -33.78 23.43 3.84
N GLY A 163 -33.13 24.48 4.33
CA GLY A 163 -31.76 24.39 4.84
C GLY A 163 -30.65 24.51 3.78
N ALA A 164 -30.96 24.89 2.54
CA ALA A 164 -29.92 25.12 1.51
C ALA A 164 -28.83 26.11 1.95
N TRP A 165 -29.16 27.13 2.75
CA TRP A 165 -28.21 28.10 3.31
C TRP A 165 -27.23 27.51 4.35
N LEU A 166 -27.60 26.39 4.96
CA LEU A 166 -26.78 25.72 5.97
C LEU A 166 -25.58 25.03 5.33
N THR A 167 -25.73 24.49 4.12
CA THR A 167 -24.66 23.74 3.44
C THR A 167 -23.42 24.60 3.15
N PRO A 168 -23.53 25.84 2.62
CA PRO A 168 -22.40 26.77 2.50
C PRO A 168 -21.76 27.13 3.84
N ALA A 169 -22.55 27.28 4.91
CA ALA A 169 -22.03 27.57 6.24
C ALA A 169 -21.21 26.41 6.82
N ILE A 170 -21.72 25.18 6.72
CA ILE A 170 -20.98 23.96 7.13
C ILE A 170 -19.74 23.78 6.24
N MET A 171 -19.83 24.09 4.94
CA MET A 171 -18.68 24.06 4.04
C MET A 171 -17.56 25.00 4.51
N ALA A 172 -17.89 26.24 4.87
CA ALA A 172 -16.91 27.20 5.39
C ALA A 172 -16.25 26.70 6.69
N CYS A 173 -17.04 26.15 7.61
CA CYS A 173 -16.54 25.55 8.84
C CYS A 173 -15.61 24.36 8.56
N TYR A 174 -16.01 23.47 7.65
CA TYR A 174 -15.21 22.31 7.21
C TYR A 174 -13.86 22.74 6.64
N LEU A 175 -13.84 23.73 5.73
CA LEU A 175 -12.59 24.21 5.13
C LEU A 175 -11.66 24.84 6.17
N LEU A 176 -12.21 25.56 7.15
CA LEU A 176 -11.41 26.10 8.26
C LEU A 176 -10.79 24.97 9.09
N VAL A 177 -11.59 24.00 9.53
CA VAL A 177 -11.09 22.89 10.36
C VAL A 177 -10.13 22.00 9.58
N ALA A 178 -10.48 21.58 8.36
CA ALA A 178 -9.65 20.70 7.56
C ALA A 178 -8.36 21.38 7.07
N ASN A 179 -8.46 22.52 6.40
CA ASN A 179 -7.32 23.11 5.70
C ASN A 179 -6.49 24.04 6.58
N ILE A 180 -7.13 24.78 7.50
CA ILE A 180 -6.41 25.74 8.35
C ILE A 180 -5.91 25.07 9.64
N LEU A 181 -6.72 24.23 10.29
CA LEU A 181 -6.31 23.58 11.54
C LEU A 181 -5.60 22.26 11.27
N LEU A 182 -6.30 21.29 10.68
CA LEU A 182 -5.84 19.91 10.60
C LEU A 182 -4.58 19.80 9.73
N VAL A 183 -4.59 20.27 8.47
CA VAL A 183 -3.41 20.16 7.58
C VAL A 183 -2.16 20.82 8.19
N ASN A 184 -2.30 22.00 8.80
CA ASN A 184 -1.17 22.69 9.43
C ASN A 184 -0.64 21.96 10.68
N LEU A 185 -1.54 21.35 11.45
CA LEU A 185 -1.13 20.49 12.57
C LEU A 185 -0.39 19.25 12.09
N LEU A 186 -0.83 18.61 10.99
CA LEU A 186 -0.14 17.47 10.39
C LEU A 186 1.29 17.84 9.97
N ILE A 187 1.45 18.99 9.32
CA ILE A 187 2.78 19.51 8.94
C ILE A 187 3.65 19.71 10.19
N ALA A 188 3.09 20.23 11.27
CA ALA A 188 3.83 20.41 12.53
C ALA A 188 4.30 19.07 13.14
N VAL A 189 3.43 18.05 13.14
CA VAL A 189 3.77 16.69 13.62
C VAL A 189 4.82 16.04 12.73
N PHE A 190 4.70 16.18 11.40
CA PHE A 190 5.72 15.70 10.47
C PHE A 190 7.06 16.38 10.68
N ASN A 191 7.08 17.70 10.90
CA ASN A 191 8.33 18.40 11.21
C ASN A 191 8.96 17.90 12.52
N ASN A 192 8.16 17.67 13.56
CA ASN A 192 8.68 17.14 14.83
C ASN A 192 9.31 15.75 14.65
N THR A 193 8.58 14.84 14.01
CA THR A 193 9.04 13.48 13.71
C THR A 193 10.26 13.48 12.79
N PHE A 194 10.30 14.40 11.82
CA PHE A 194 11.45 14.58 10.92
C PHE A 194 12.71 14.88 11.70
N PHE A 195 12.66 15.84 12.63
CA PHE A 195 13.83 16.22 13.44
C PHE A 195 14.27 15.09 14.37
N GLU A 196 13.33 14.38 15.00
CA GLU A 196 13.62 13.22 15.84
C GLU A 196 14.34 12.13 15.03
N VAL A 197 13.78 11.70 13.91
CA VAL A 197 14.37 10.64 13.08
C VAL A 197 15.69 11.10 12.46
N LYS A 198 15.81 12.38 12.08
CA LYS A 198 17.06 12.94 11.54
C LYS A 198 18.19 12.86 12.56
N SER A 199 17.91 13.05 13.84
CA SER A 199 18.91 12.96 14.91
C SER A 199 19.50 11.54 15.05
N ILE A 200 18.69 10.50 14.79
CA ILE A 200 19.08 9.08 14.94
C ILE A 200 19.50 8.45 13.59
N SER A 201 19.28 9.15 12.47
CA SER A 201 19.48 8.63 11.10
C SER A 201 20.85 7.99 10.84
N ASN A 202 21.94 8.58 11.35
CA ASN A 202 23.29 8.05 11.16
C ASN A 202 23.50 6.70 11.86
N GLN A 203 22.84 6.45 13.00
CA GLN A 203 22.92 5.17 13.70
C GLN A 203 22.12 4.10 12.97
N VAL A 204 20.91 4.43 12.54
CA VAL A 204 20.04 3.54 11.75
C VAL A 204 20.72 3.13 10.45
N TRP A 205 21.32 4.09 9.74
CA TRP A 205 22.02 3.79 8.49
C TRP A 205 23.22 2.85 8.71
N LYS A 206 24.01 3.05 9.77
CA LYS A 206 25.13 2.15 10.10
C LYS A 206 24.66 0.72 10.35
N PHE A 207 23.52 0.56 11.05
CA PHE A 207 22.91 -0.74 11.31
C PHE A 207 22.40 -1.39 10.02
N GLN A 208 21.64 -0.66 9.20
CA GLN A 208 21.12 -1.16 7.91
C GLN A 208 22.24 -1.57 6.96
N ARG A 209 23.32 -0.78 6.88
CA ARG A 209 24.50 -1.11 6.08
C ARG A 209 25.13 -2.42 6.53
N TYR A 210 25.24 -2.65 7.84
CA TYR A 210 25.78 -3.90 8.36
C TYR A 210 24.90 -5.09 7.98
N GLN A 211 23.58 -4.99 8.16
CA GLN A 211 22.64 -6.05 7.78
C GLN A 211 22.72 -6.39 6.29
N LEU A 212 22.88 -5.37 5.45
CA LEU A 212 23.02 -5.59 4.02
C LEU A 212 24.32 -6.34 3.67
N ILE A 213 25.45 -5.91 4.24
CA ILE A 213 26.75 -6.57 4.00
C ILE A 213 26.66 -8.04 4.42
N MET A 214 26.08 -8.30 5.59
CA MET A 214 25.84 -9.66 6.07
C MET A 214 24.98 -10.46 5.10
N THR A 215 23.91 -9.85 4.56
CA THR A 215 23.01 -10.51 3.62
C THR A 215 23.68 -10.81 2.28
N PHE A 216 24.50 -9.91 1.74
CA PHE A 216 25.20 -10.15 0.47
C PHE A 216 26.37 -11.13 0.59
N HIS A 217 26.99 -11.24 1.76
CA HIS A 217 28.10 -12.17 1.98
C HIS A 217 27.69 -13.63 1.69
N ASP A 218 26.45 -14.01 2.02
CA ASP A 218 25.96 -15.38 1.87
C ASP A 218 25.23 -15.64 0.54
N ARG A 219 25.09 -14.63 -0.33
CA ARG A 219 24.37 -14.73 -1.60
C ARG A 219 25.30 -15.19 -2.73
N PRO A 220 24.76 -15.94 -3.73
CA PRO A 220 25.55 -16.31 -4.90
C PRO A 220 26.02 -15.07 -5.67
N ILE A 221 27.22 -15.15 -6.23
CA ILE A 221 27.96 -14.03 -6.87
C ILE A 221 27.31 -13.42 -8.11
N LEU A 222 26.32 -14.07 -8.72
CA LEU A 222 25.75 -13.66 -10.01
C LEU A 222 24.57 -12.70 -9.83
N PRO A 223 24.43 -11.68 -10.72
CA PRO A 223 23.34 -10.71 -10.63
C PRO A 223 21.98 -11.38 -10.88
N PRO A 224 20.85 -10.76 -10.45
CA PRO A 224 19.50 -11.34 -10.52
C PRO A 224 19.10 -12.01 -11.85
N PRO A 225 19.38 -11.47 -13.06
CA PRO A 225 19.04 -12.19 -14.30
C PRO A 225 19.79 -13.51 -14.48
N LEU A 226 20.98 -13.66 -13.90
CA LEU A 226 21.85 -14.84 -14.00
C LEU A 226 21.83 -15.70 -12.71
N ILE A 227 21.08 -15.30 -11.68
CA ILE A 227 21.05 -15.98 -10.37
C ILE A 227 20.44 -17.39 -10.45
N VAL A 228 19.66 -17.65 -11.51
CA VAL A 228 19.02 -18.95 -11.75
C VAL A 228 20.08 -20.05 -11.91
N PHE A 229 21.24 -19.75 -12.52
CA PHE A 229 22.29 -20.76 -12.76
C PHE A 229 22.95 -21.28 -11.46
N PRO A 230 23.41 -20.43 -10.51
CA PRO A 230 23.87 -20.88 -9.19
C PRO A 230 22.83 -21.69 -8.41
N HIS A 231 21.56 -21.27 -8.45
CA HIS A 231 20.50 -21.99 -7.74
C HIS A 231 20.25 -23.37 -8.34
N ILE A 232 20.25 -23.50 -9.67
CA ILE A 232 20.20 -24.80 -10.36
C ILE A 232 21.41 -25.66 -9.97
N TYR A 233 22.63 -25.10 -9.98
CA TYR A 233 23.85 -25.84 -9.59
C TYR A 233 23.79 -26.35 -8.14
N ILE A 234 23.37 -25.51 -7.19
CA ILE A 234 23.23 -25.91 -5.77
C ILE A 234 22.14 -26.98 -5.61
N ALA A 235 21.01 -26.84 -6.30
CA ALA A 235 19.92 -27.81 -6.27
C ALA A 235 20.37 -29.17 -6.84
N LEU A 236 21.04 -29.17 -8.00
CA LEU A 236 21.62 -30.36 -8.62
C LEU A 236 22.66 -31.01 -7.71
N LYS A 237 23.58 -30.23 -7.12
CA LYS A 237 24.57 -30.75 -6.18
C LYS A 237 23.92 -31.41 -4.96
N ARG A 238 22.86 -30.80 -4.39
CA ARG A 238 22.11 -31.40 -3.27
C ARG A 238 21.37 -32.67 -3.68
N LEU A 239 20.74 -32.69 -4.84
CA LEU A 239 20.08 -33.88 -5.39
C LEU A 239 21.11 -35.00 -5.61
N CYS A 240 22.24 -34.72 -6.24
CA CYS A 240 23.33 -35.68 -6.45
C CYS A 240 23.95 -36.18 -5.14
N CYS A 241 24.17 -35.32 -4.14
CA CYS A 241 24.67 -35.75 -2.83
C CYS A 241 23.63 -36.58 -2.04
N THR A 242 22.33 -36.34 -2.23
CA THR A 242 21.26 -37.15 -1.63
C THR A 242 21.17 -38.51 -2.33
N CYS A 243 21.34 -38.56 -3.65
CA CYS A 243 21.48 -39.81 -4.40
C CYS A 243 22.75 -40.58 -4.00
N SER A 244 23.89 -39.91 -3.79
CA SER A 244 25.14 -40.56 -3.35
C SER A 244 25.04 -41.12 -1.94
N LYS A 245 24.37 -40.42 -1.01
CA LYS A 245 24.12 -40.93 0.35
C LYS A 245 23.13 -42.11 0.37
N THR A 246 22.18 -42.13 -0.57
CA THR A 246 21.29 -43.27 -0.80
C THR A 246 22.06 -44.45 -1.39
N HIS A 247 23.04 -44.19 -2.27
CA HIS A 247 23.88 -45.23 -2.85
C HIS A 247 24.87 -45.84 -1.84
N GLU A 248 25.43 -45.04 -0.92
CA GLU A 248 26.28 -45.53 0.19
C GLU A 248 25.50 -46.38 1.20
N THR A 249 24.23 -46.05 1.47
CA THR A 249 23.37 -46.86 2.35
C THR A 249 22.90 -48.15 1.69
N VAL A 250 22.72 -48.17 0.37
CA VAL A 250 22.42 -49.40 -0.38
C VAL A 250 23.67 -50.27 -0.54
N SER A 251 24.85 -49.70 -0.81
CA SER A 251 26.10 -50.48 -0.92
C SER A 251 26.56 -51.10 0.40
N ALA A 252 26.27 -50.46 1.54
CA ALA A 252 26.54 -51.00 2.87
C ALA A 252 25.63 -52.20 3.23
N CYS A 253 24.47 -52.36 2.59
CA CYS A 253 23.61 -53.55 2.76
C CYS A 253 23.96 -54.71 1.81
N SER A 254 24.72 -54.47 0.74
CA SER A 254 25.13 -55.51 -0.22
C SER A 254 26.46 -56.21 0.10
N SER A 255 27.19 -55.73 1.11
CA SER A 255 28.43 -56.34 1.61
C SER A 255 28.24 -56.87 3.04
N GLY A 256 27.37 -57.87 3.20
CA GLY A 256 27.33 -58.76 4.38
C GLY A 256 28.16 -60.03 4.10
N PRO A 257 28.70 -60.69 5.14
CA PRO A 257 29.89 -61.54 5.06
C PRO A 257 29.65 -62.84 4.28
N ALA A 258 30.68 -63.26 3.53
CA ALA A 258 30.81 -64.63 3.07
C ALA A 258 30.97 -65.54 4.30
N GLU A 259 29.95 -66.36 4.59
CA GLU A 259 30.06 -67.48 5.52
C GLU A 259 31.05 -68.50 4.94
N GLY A 260 32.15 -68.70 5.66
CA GLY A 260 32.99 -69.87 5.53
C GLY A 260 32.79 -70.74 6.76
N GLU A 261 32.21 -71.93 6.55
CA GLU A 261 32.51 -73.21 7.20
C GLU A 261 32.16 -74.33 6.21
#